data_AF-A0A8S1CHV8-F1
#
_entry.id   AF-A0A8S1CHV8-F1
#
_cell.length_a   1.000
_cell.length_b   1.000
_cell.length_c   1.000
_cell.angle_alpha   90.00
_cell.angle_beta   90.00
_cell.angle_gamma   90.00
#
_symmetry.space_group_name_H-M   'P 1'
#
loop_
_entity.id
_entity.type
_entity.pdbx_description
1 polymer ?
#
loop_
_entity_poly.entity_id
_entity_poly.type
_entity_poly.pdbx_seq_one_letter_code
_entity_poly.pdbx_strand_id
1 'polypeptide(L)'
;MGCANRPFFHIVVAEQRTDQHMPVIEQVGSYDPLPNERNQKLVAFNFERIQHWLARGVNLTDPVAELLGLSGYLPIHPRTYMTAWRNRIKANEESKVKN
;
A
#
# COMPACT_ATOMS: atom_id res chain seq x y z
N MET A 1 -6.36 5.73 -13.76
CA MET A 1 -5.24 4.93 -14.30
C MET A 1 -5.58 3.46 -14.12
N GLY A 2 -5.07 2.60 -15.00
CA GLY A 2 -5.53 1.22 -15.14
C GLY A 2 -6.74 1.11 -16.08
N CYS A 3 -6.97 -0.11 -16.56
CA CYS A 3 -8.14 -0.44 -17.39
C CYS A 3 -9.19 -1.16 -16.51
N ALA A 4 -10.41 -1.32 -17.02
CA ALA A 4 -11.42 -2.15 -16.36
C ALA A 4 -10.82 -3.53 -16.01
N ASN A 5 -10.97 -3.97 -14.76
CA ASN A 5 -10.39 -5.21 -14.22
C ASN A 5 -8.85 -5.31 -14.26
N ARG A 6 -8.14 -4.20 -14.51
CA ARG A 6 -6.67 -4.09 -14.48
C ARG A 6 -6.27 -2.84 -13.68
N PRO A 7 -6.37 -2.88 -12.33
CA PRO A 7 -5.97 -1.76 -11.50
C PRO A 7 -4.46 -1.54 -11.57
N PHE A 8 -4.05 -0.28 -11.59
CA PHE A 8 -2.67 0.17 -11.45
C PHE A 8 -2.64 1.48 -10.68
N PHE A 9 -1.79 1.57 -9.66
CA PHE A 9 -1.79 2.70 -8.72
C PHE A 9 -0.49 3.49 -8.81
N HIS A 10 -0.61 4.82 -8.79
CA HIS A 10 0.52 5.72 -8.57
C HIS A 10 0.55 6.12 -7.11
N ILE A 11 1.75 6.15 -6.53
CA ILE A 11 1.97 6.69 -5.19
C ILE A 11 2.35 8.14 -5.37
N VAL A 12 1.48 9.04 -4.93
CA VAL A 12 1.55 10.47 -5.24
C VAL A 12 1.44 11.30 -3.97
N VAL A 13 2.02 12.49 -4.02
CA VAL A 13 1.79 13.57 -3.07
C VAL A 13 0.75 14.48 -3.69
N ALA A 14 -0.35 14.67 -2.97
CA ALA A 14 -1.46 15.51 -3.36
C ALA A 14 -2.03 16.20 -2.12
N GLU A 15 -2.78 17.28 -2.32
CA GLU A 15 -3.52 17.91 -1.23
C GLU A 15 -4.69 17.01 -0.80
N GLN A 16 -5.09 17.10 0.47
CA GLN A 16 -6.12 16.20 1.01
C GLN A 16 -7.50 16.36 0.36
N ARG A 17 -7.80 17.54 -0.19
CA ARG A 17 -9.13 17.90 -0.73
C ARG A 17 -9.18 17.90 -2.26
N THR A 18 -8.19 17.35 -2.94
CA THR A 18 -8.20 17.28 -4.40
C THR A 18 -8.97 16.08 -4.90
N ASP A 19 -9.67 16.26 -6.03
CA ASP A 19 -10.30 15.15 -6.74
C ASP A 19 -9.24 14.18 -7.29
N GLN A 20 -9.61 12.91 -7.43
CA GLN A 20 -8.71 11.85 -7.92
C GLN A 20 -8.16 12.09 -9.34
N HIS A 21 -8.81 12.97 -10.12
CA HIS A 21 -8.42 13.30 -11.49
C HIS A 21 -7.64 14.62 -11.61
N MET A 22 -7.44 15.34 -10.51
CA MET A 22 -6.68 16.59 -10.52
C MET A 22 -5.18 16.33 -10.64
N PRO A 23 -4.42 17.31 -11.17
CA PRO A 23 -2.97 17.22 -11.20
C PRO A 23 -2.42 17.03 -9.78
N VAL A 24 -1.50 16.08 -9.65
CA VAL A 24 -0.80 15.79 -8.39
C VAL A 24 0.42 16.69 -8.27
N ILE A 25 0.89 16.92 -7.04
CA ILE A 25 2.09 17.74 -6.79
C ILE A 25 3.32 16.99 -7.29
N GLU A 26 3.44 15.71 -6.92
CA GLU A 26 4.58 14.88 -7.29
C GLU A 26 4.20 13.40 -7.27
N GLN A 27 4.69 12.62 -8.23
CA GLN A 27 4.65 11.16 -8.16
C GLN A 27 5.92 10.63 -7.50
N VAL A 28 5.78 9.92 -6.39
CA VAL A 28 6.89 9.37 -5.59
C VAL A 28 7.03 7.85 -5.69
N GLY A 29 6.14 7.19 -6.43
CA GLY A 29 6.21 5.75 -6.65
C GLY A 29 5.08 5.19 -7.51
N SER A 30 4.99 3.86 -7.53
CA SER A 30 3.93 3.09 -8.20
C SER A 30 3.71 1.74 -7.53
N TYR A 31 2.52 1.18 -7.72
CA TYR A 31 2.12 -0.12 -7.19
C TYR A 31 1.26 -0.88 -8.21
N ASP A 32 1.72 -2.07 -8.59
CA ASP A 32 0.92 -3.07 -9.32
C ASP A 32 0.39 -4.14 -8.35
N PRO A 33 -0.92 -4.16 -8.07
CA PRO A 33 -1.51 -5.15 -7.18
C PRO A 33 -1.61 -6.54 -7.80
N LEU A 34 -1.54 -6.64 -9.13
CA LEU A 34 -1.62 -7.91 -9.84
C LEU A 34 -0.23 -8.56 -9.91
N PRO A 35 -0.14 -9.87 -9.65
CA PRO A 35 1.12 -10.57 -9.77
C PRO A 35 1.58 -10.59 -11.24
N ASN A 36 2.89 -10.42 -11.45
CA ASN A 36 3.51 -10.66 -12.74
C ASN A 36 3.66 -12.18 -13.01
N GLU A 37 4.28 -12.52 -14.15
CA GLU A 37 4.56 -13.92 -14.54
C GLU A 37 5.38 -14.71 -13.51
N ARG A 38 6.13 -14.02 -12.65
CA ARG A 38 6.93 -14.60 -11.56
C ARG A 38 6.21 -14.61 -10.22
N ASN A 39 4.90 -14.36 -10.22
CA ASN A 39 4.05 -14.26 -9.03
C ASN A 39 4.49 -13.18 -8.03
N GLN A 40 5.08 -12.08 -8.54
CA GLN A 40 5.53 -10.95 -7.73
C GLN A 40 4.62 -9.75 -7.95
N LYS A 41 4.28 -9.05 -6.86
CA LYS A 41 3.64 -7.73 -6.91
C LYS A 41 4.72 -6.66 -6.88
N LEU A 42 4.67 -5.74 -7.84
CA LEU A 42 5.71 -4.74 -8.00
C LEU A 42 5.32 -3.46 -7.27
N VAL A 43 6.24 -2.96 -6.46
CA VAL A 43 6.12 -1.67 -5.77
C VAL A 43 7.42 -0.91 -6.01
N ALA A 44 7.32 0.32 -6.51
CA ALA A 44 8.45 1.21 -6.70
C ALA A 44 8.30 2.42 -5.79
N PHE A 45 9.39 2.77 -5.10
CA PHE A 45 9.46 3.92 -4.20
C PHE A 45 10.67 4.77 -4.53
N ASN A 46 10.46 6.08 -4.61
CA ASN A 46 11.53 7.05 -4.51
C ASN A 46 11.72 7.44 -3.04
N PHE A 47 12.58 6.71 -2.34
CA PHE A 47 12.79 6.89 -0.89
C PHE A 47 13.33 8.28 -0.53
N GLU A 48 14.16 8.88 -1.37
CA GLU A 48 14.70 10.23 -1.14
C GLU A 48 13.56 11.27 -1.11
N ARG A 49 12.65 11.19 -2.08
CA ARG A 49 11.50 12.10 -2.16
C ARG A 49 10.48 11.83 -1.06
N ILE A 50 10.24 10.57 -0.73
CA ILE A 50 9.37 10.20 0.41
C ILE A 50 9.92 10.79 1.71
N GLN A 51 11.22 10.62 1.98
CA GLN A 51 11.86 11.18 3.17
C GLN A 51 11.72 12.71 3.22
N HIS A 52 11.95 13.38 2.09
CA HIS A 52 11.80 14.83 1.97
C HIS A 52 10.38 15.30 2.32
N TRP A 53 9.34 14.61 1.85
CA TRP A 53 7.95 14.97 2.15
C TRP A 53 7.53 14.62 3.57
N LEU A 54 8.02 13.50 4.11
CA LEU A 54 7.83 13.16 5.52
C LEU A 54 8.47 14.21 6.44
N ALA A 55 9.67 14.68 6.10
CA ALA A 55 10.36 15.74 6.85
C ALA A 55 9.59 17.08 6.81
N ARG A 56 8.78 17.32 5.78
CA ARG A 56 7.87 18.48 5.69
C ARG A 56 6.56 18.31 6.47
N GLY A 57 6.37 17.18 7.16
CA GLY A 57 5.18 16.92 7.97
C GLY A 57 3.97 16.42 7.18
N VAL A 58 4.18 15.84 5.99
CA VAL A 58 3.08 15.24 5.21
C VAL A 58 2.63 13.93 5.86
N ASN A 59 1.31 13.77 6.02
CA ASN A 59 0.71 12.54 6.53
C ASN A 59 0.62 11.46 5.44
N LEU A 60 0.87 10.21 5.81
CA LEU A 60 0.70 9.05 4.94
C LEU A 60 -0.74 8.53 5.01
N THR A 61 -1.20 7.92 3.92
CA THR A 61 -2.44 7.12 3.93
C THR A 61 -2.14 5.70 4.41
N ASP A 62 -3.10 5.05 5.07
CA ASP A 62 -2.99 3.68 5.57
C ASP A 62 -2.35 2.68 4.57
N PRO A 63 -2.81 2.57 3.30
CA PRO A 63 -2.21 1.61 2.37
C PRO A 63 -0.74 1.92 2.04
N VAL A 64 -0.35 3.20 1.97
CA VAL A 64 1.05 3.58 1.72
C VAL A 64 1.91 3.27 2.94
N ALA A 65 1.40 3.53 4.15
CA ALA A 65 2.07 3.16 5.39
C ALA A 65 2.25 1.64 5.53
N GLU A 66 1.24 0.85 5.15
CA GLU A 66 1.35 -0.62 5.08
C GLU A 66 2.44 -1.05 4.08
N LEU A 67 2.48 -0.48 2.87
CA LEU A 67 3.51 -0.82 1.88
C LEU A 67 4.92 -0.41 2.32
N LEU A 68 5.10 0.76 2.94
CA LEU A 68 6.39 1.21 3.50
C LEU A 68 6.83 0.37 4.71
N GLY A 69 5.88 -0.16 5.47
CA GLY A 69 6.16 -1.14 6.52
C GLY A 69 6.64 -2.47 5.96
N LEU A 70 6.02 -2.95 4.87
CA LEU A 70 6.43 -4.18 4.19
C LEU A 70 7.79 -4.07 3.50
N SER A 71 8.17 -2.88 3.02
CA SER A 71 9.50 -2.64 2.44
C SER A 71 10.62 -2.57 3.49
N GLY A 72 10.28 -2.49 4.78
CA GLY A 72 11.23 -2.32 5.87
C GLY A 72 11.72 -0.89 6.06
N TYR A 73 11.13 0.09 5.35
CA TYR A 73 11.47 1.51 5.52
C TYR A 73 10.84 2.10 6.80
N LEU A 74 9.62 1.68 7.12
CA LEU A 74 8.91 2.01 8.35
C LEU A 74 8.66 0.74 9.18
N PRO A 75 8.34 0.85 10.49
CA PRO A 75 7.83 -0.28 11.23
C PRO A 75 6.53 -0.82 10.61
N ILE A 76 6.29 -2.12 10.78
CA ILE A 76 5.08 -2.79 10.27
C ILE A 76 3.84 -2.11 10.85
N HIS A 77 2.91 -1.72 9.96
CA HIS A 77 1.69 -1.04 10.36
C HIS A 77 0.80 -1.93 11.25
N PRO A 78 0.20 -1.42 12.35
CA PRO A 78 -0.61 -2.22 13.26
C PRO A 78 -1.81 -2.91 12.60
N ARG A 79 -2.40 -2.31 11.53
CA ARG A 79 -3.46 -2.98 10.75
C ARG A 79 -2.98 -4.29 10.13
N THR A 80 -1.73 -4.37 9.68
CA THR A 80 -1.15 -5.59 9.10
C THR A 80 -1.11 -6.71 10.13
N TYR A 81 -0.66 -6.41 11.36
CA TYR A 81 -0.65 -7.38 12.46
C TYR A 81 -2.07 -7.84 12.84
N MET A 82 -3.00 -6.90 13.02
CA MET A 82 -4.39 -7.23 13.35
C MET A 82 -5.06 -8.08 12.27
N THR A 83 -4.81 -7.78 11.00
CA THR A 83 -5.36 -8.53 9.87
C THR A 83 -4.80 -9.96 9.86
N ALA A 84 -3.49 -10.13 10.07
CA ALA A 84 -2.87 -11.44 10.17
C ALA A 84 -3.46 -12.25 11.35
N TRP A 85 -3.68 -11.63 12.50
CA TRP A 85 -4.30 -12.28 13.65
C TRP A 85 -5.74 -12.74 13.36
N ARG A 86 -6.58 -11.87 12.77
CA ARG A 86 -7.95 -12.22 12.35
C ARG A 86 -7.97 -13.37 11.34
N ASN A 87 -7.09 -13.34 10.36
CA ASN A 87 -7.00 -14.38 9.34
C ASN A 87 -6.62 -15.74 9.95
N ARG A 88 -5.74 -15.76 10.95
CA ARG A 88 -5.36 -17.00 11.68
C ARG A 88 -6.53 -17.57 12.47
N ILE A 89 -7.31 -16.74 13.16
CA ILE A 89 -8.50 -17.20 13.90
C ILE A 89 -9.51 -17.80 12.95
N LYS A 90 -9.83 -17.09 11.87
CA LYS A 90 -10.77 -17.56 10.85
C LYS A 90 -10.32 -18.90 10.23
N ALA A 91 -9.05 -19.04 9.89
CA ALA A 91 -8.51 -20.30 9.37
C ALA A 91 -8.65 -21.46 10.38
N ASN A 92 -8.43 -21.20 11.67
CA ASN A 92 -8.62 -22.20 12.72
C ASN A 92 -10.10 -22.59 12.87
N GLU A 93 -11.02 -21.64 12.81
CA GLU A 93 -12.47 -21.90 12.83
C GLU A 93 -12.92 -22.73 11.63
N GLU A 94 -12.48 -22.37 10.42
CA GLU A 94 -12.77 -23.12 9.19
C GLU A 94 -12.22 -24.55 9.24
N SER A 95 -11.05 -24.75 9.85
CA SER A 95 -10.45 -26.07 10.04
C SER A 95 -11.25 -26.94 11.01
N LYS A 96 -11.82 -26.33 12.06
CA LYS A 96 -12.69 -27.03 13.04
C LYS A 96 -14.04 -27.42 12.45
N VAL A 97 -14.58 -26.65 11.51
CA VAL A 97 -15.86 -26.95 10.84
C VAL A 97 -15.71 -28.10 9.82
N LYS A 98 -14.51 -28.30 9.27
CA LYS A 98 -14.23 -29.34 8.26
C LYS A 98 -13.91 -30.72 8.84
N ASN A 99 -13.52 -30.80 10.11
CA ASN A 99 -13.31 -32.05 10.86
C ASN A 99 -14.59 -32.45 11.61
#